data_AF-A0AAW7YV39-F1
#
_entry.id   AF-A0AAW7YV39-F1
#
_cell.length_a   1.000
_cell.length_b   1.000
_cell.length_c   1.000
_cell.angle_alpha   90.00
_cell.angle_beta   90.00
_cell.angle_gamma   90.00
#
_symmetry.space_group_name_H-M   'P 1'
#
loop_
_entity.id
_entity.type
_entity.pdbx_description
1 polymer ?
#
loop_
_entity_poly.entity_id
_entity_poly.type
_entity_poly.pdbx_seq_one_letter_code
_entity_poly.pdbx_strand_id
1 'polypeptide(L)' 'FMLGVSPEAAIASFAAVSALFVLPTYPTLLAAVEMDDTGSTRIGKWVFNHPFFVPGVATITSSVILGFILAGIIL' A
#
# COMPACT_ATOMS: atom_id res chain seq x y z
N PHE A 1 11.65 -21.15 10.24
CA PHE A 1 12.15 -20.52 11.48
C PHE A 1 13.51 -19.80 11.35
N MET A 2 14.25 -19.89 10.24
CA MET A 2 15.63 -19.36 10.12
C MET A 2 15.78 -17.83 10.10
N LEU A 3 14.67 -17.07 10.01
CA LEU A 3 14.69 -15.60 10.02
C LEU A 3 14.53 -14.98 11.43
N GLY A 4 14.24 -15.77 12.47
CA GLY A 4 14.00 -15.24 13.82
C GLY A 4 12.75 -14.38 13.98
N VAL A 5 11.91 -14.31 12.94
CA VAL A 5 10.63 -13.58 12.91
C VAL A 5 9.50 -14.58 12.96
N SER A 6 8.43 -14.25 13.69
CA SER A 6 7.24 -15.10 13.76
C SER A 6 6.53 -15.16 12.39
N PRO A 7 5.94 -16.29 12.00
CA PRO A 7 5.29 -16.42 10.69
C PRO A 7 4.18 -15.37 10.46
N GLU A 8 3.46 -14.98 11.52
CA GLU A 8 2.40 -13.97 11.48
C GLU A 8 3.00 -12.59 11.17
N ALA A 9 4.11 -12.24 11.81
CA ALA A 9 4.84 -11.00 11.55
C ALA A 9 5.44 -10.98 10.14
N ALA A 10 5.88 -12.13 9.61
CA ALA A 10 6.35 -12.24 8.23
C ALA A 10 5.23 -11.96 7.21
N ILE A 11 4.02 -12.50 7.44
CA ILE A 11 2.86 -12.25 6.56
C ILE A 11 2.42 -10.78 6.62
N ALA A 12 2.29 -10.24 7.83
CA ALA A 12 1.86 -8.86 8.02
C ALA A 12 2.88 -7.84 7.48
N SER A 13 4.18 -8.11 7.64
CA SER A 13 5.24 -7.23 7.14
C SER A 13 5.28 -7.15 5.62
N PHE A 14 4.96 -8.23 4.91
CA PHE A 14 4.86 -8.21 3.44
C PHE A 14 3.81 -7.21 2.94
N ALA A 15 2.62 -7.20 3.57
CA ALA A 15 1.60 -6.20 3.27
C ALA A 15 2.10 -4.78 3.62
N ALA A 16 2.76 -4.60 4.77
CA ALA A 16 3.24 -3.29 5.22
C ALA A 16 4.28 -2.64 4.27
N VAL A 17 5.15 -3.44 3.63
CA VAL A 17 6.18 -2.92 2.71
C VAL A 17 5.67 -2.68 1.28
N SER A 18 4.41 -3.00 0.99
CA SER A 18 3.83 -2.88 -0.35
C SER A 18 3.32 -1.47 -0.69
N ALA A 19 3.88 -0.43 -0.05
CA ALA A 19 3.44 0.96 -0.16
C ALA A 19 3.95 1.68 -1.42
N LEU A 20 3.80 1.06 -2.59
CA LEU A 20 4.27 1.57 -3.89
C LEU A 20 3.59 2.88 -4.31
N PHE A 21 2.48 3.23 -3.67
CA PHE A 21 1.73 4.46 -3.92
C PHE A 21 2.32 5.68 -3.19
N VAL A 22 3.28 5.53 -2.28
CA VAL A 22 3.79 6.65 -1.46
C VAL A 22 4.56 7.66 -2.30
N LEU A 23 5.37 7.19 -3.23
CA LEU A 23 6.03 8.02 -4.23
C LEU A 23 5.35 7.78 -5.57
N PRO A 24 5.10 8.82 -6.38
CA PRO A 24 4.49 8.69 -7.71
C PRO A 24 5.54 8.21 -8.73
N THR A 25 6.30 7.17 -8.40
CA THR A 25 7.29 6.53 -9.29
C THR A 25 6.76 5.24 -9.90
N TYR A 26 5.61 4.75 -9.42
CA TYR A 26 5.03 3.51 -9.90
C TYR A 26 4.29 3.70 -11.23
N PRO A 27 4.61 2.93 -12.29
CA PRO A 27 4.10 3.17 -13.64
C PRO A 27 2.57 3.21 -13.75
N THR A 28 1.86 2.39 -12.97
CA THR A 28 0.40 2.35 -13.01
C THR A 28 -0.24 3.59 -12.41
N LEU A 29 0.37 4.19 -11.38
CA LEU A 29 -0.08 5.44 -10.78
C LEU A 29 0.12 6.59 -11.76
N LEU A 30 1.29 6.66 -12.40
CA LEU A 30 1.59 7.65 -13.43
C LEU A 30 0.63 7.52 -14.63
N ALA A 31 0.39 6.30 -15.11
CA ALA A 31 -0.58 6.06 -16.16
C ALA A 31 -2.00 6.52 -15.77
N ALA A 32 -2.42 6.27 -14.53
CA ALA A 32 -3.74 6.71 -14.04
C ALA A 32 -3.86 8.23 -13.89
N VAL A 33 -2.75 8.95 -13.71
CA VAL A 33 -2.71 10.42 -13.73
C VAL A 33 -2.78 10.94 -15.16
N GLU A 34 -2.01 10.35 -16.08
CA GLU A 34 -1.97 10.78 -17.49
C GLU A 34 -3.27 10.48 -18.25
N MET A 35 -3.97 9.42 -17.89
CA MET A 35 -5.24 9.03 -18.52
C MET A 35 -6.46 9.77 -17.96
N ASP A 36 -6.32 10.57 -16.89
CA ASP A 36 -7.46 11.25 -16.28
C ASP A 36 -7.71 12.65 -16.86
N ASP A 37 -8.66 12.71 -17.79
CA ASP A 37 -9.13 13.96 -18.39
C ASP A 37 -9.96 14.83 -17.43
N THR A 38 -10.45 14.29 -16.32
CA THR A 38 -11.27 15.06 -15.35
C THR A 38 -10.43 15.95 -14.44
N GLY A 39 -9.13 15.64 -14.31
CA GLY A 39 -8.20 16.31 -13.42
C GLY A 39 -8.36 15.93 -11.94
N SER A 40 -9.09 14.86 -11.64
CA SER A 40 -9.26 14.31 -10.29
C SER A 40 -7.98 13.63 -9.77
N THR A 41 -7.15 13.06 -10.65
CA THR A 41 -5.89 12.38 -10.33
C THR A 41 -4.70 13.23 -10.76
N ARG A 42 -4.38 14.25 -9.95
CA ARG A 42 -3.21 15.11 -10.16
C ARG A 42 -2.22 15.00 -9.00
N ILE A 43 -0.94 15.15 -9.32
CA ILE A 43 0.11 15.37 -8.31
C ILE A 43 0.06 16.85 -7.91
N GLY A 44 -0.16 17.11 -6.62
CA GLY A 44 -0.23 18.45 -6.06
C GLY A 44 1.16 19.07 -5.84
N LYS A 45 1.20 20.11 -4.99
CA LYS A 45 2.44 20.85 -4.65
C LYS A 45 3.57 19.97 -4.09
N TRP A 46 3.22 18.87 -3.44
CA TRP A 46 4.17 17.95 -2.80
C TRP A 46 4.08 16.58 -3.46
N VAL A 47 5.20 15.87 -3.51
CA VAL A 47 5.30 14.53 -4.13
C VAL A 47 4.31 13.53 -3.53
N PHE A 48 3.99 13.65 -2.23
CA PHE A 48 3.02 12.80 -1.53
C PHE A 48 1.56 13.27 -1.66
N ASN A 49 1.33 14.47 -2.20
CA ASN A 49 0.00 15.06 -2.28
C ASN A 49 -0.70 14.62 -3.56
N HIS A 50 -1.20 13.38 -3.57
CA HIS A 50 -1.96 12.81 -4.67
C HIS A 50 -3.11 11.95 -4.14
N PRO A 51 -4.21 11.78 -4.90
CA PRO A 51 -5.43 11.14 -4.37
C PRO A 51 -5.25 9.67 -3.99
N PHE A 52 -4.24 8.99 -4.53
CA PHE A 52 -3.95 7.58 -4.22
C PHE A 52 -3.42 7.36 -2.80
N PHE A 53 -3.04 8.41 -2.07
CA PHE A 53 -2.45 8.26 -0.74
C PHE A 53 -3.46 7.73 0.29
N VAL A 54 -4.67 8.31 0.33
CA VAL A 54 -5.71 7.90 1.29
C VAL A 54 -6.21 6.46 1.01
N PRO A 55 -6.59 6.09 -0.23
CA PRO A 55 -6.94 4.70 -0.54
C PRO A 55 -5.79 3.72 -0.30
N GLY A 56 -4.55 4.11 -0.63
CA GLY A 56 -3.36 3.29 -0.41
C GLY A 56 -3.15 2.99 1.07
N VAL A 57 -3.16 4.01 1.94
CA VAL A 57 -3.02 3.83 3.39
C VAL A 57 -4.14 2.95 3.94
N ALA A 58 -5.40 3.20 3.55
CA ALA A 58 -6.53 2.38 3.98
C ALA A 58 -6.37 0.92 3.60
N THR A 59 -5.88 0.64 2.38
CA THR A 59 -5.63 -0.72 1.88
C THR A 59 -4.53 -1.41 2.67
N ILE A 60 -3.40 -0.74 2.93
CA ILE A 60 -2.29 -1.31 3.69
C ILE A 60 -2.69 -1.59 5.14
N THR A 61 -3.31 -0.62 5.81
CA THR A 61 -3.78 -0.79 7.19
C THR A 61 -4.75 -1.96 7.30
N SER A 62 -5.72 -2.05 6.39
CA SER A 62 -6.69 -3.16 6.36
C SER A 62 -5.99 -4.50 6.10
N SER A 63 -5.06 -4.55 5.15
CA SER A 63 -4.31 -5.76 4.81
C SER A 63 -3.45 -6.27 5.95
N VAL A 64 -2.78 -5.36 6.69
CA VAL A 64 -1.96 -5.72 7.85
C VAL A 64 -2.82 -6.28 8.99
N ILE A 65 -3.94 -5.63 9.30
CA ILE A 65 -4.87 -6.09 10.34
C ILE A 65 -5.41 -7.49 9.97
N LEU A 66 -5.91 -7.64 8.75
CA LEU A 66 -6.41 -8.93 8.26
C LEU A 66 -5.31 -9.99 8.22
N GLY A 67 -4.07 -9.62 7.87
CA GLY A 67 -2.91 -10.50 7.89
C GLY A 67 -2.65 -11.10 9.26
N PHE A 68 -2.67 -10.29 10.32
CA PHE A 68 -2.53 -10.78 11.70
C PHE A 68 -3.70 -11.65 12.14
N ILE A 69 -4.94 -11.26 11.83
CA ILE A 69 -6.14 -12.03 12.19
C ILE A 69 -6.12 -13.41 11.53
N LEU A 70 -5.92 -13.46 10.21
CA LEU A 70 -5.91 -14.71 9.46
C LEU A 70 -4.73 -15.60 9.86
N ALA A 71 -3.56 -15.00 10.07
CA ALA A 71 -2.39 -15.73 10.56
C ALA A 71 -2.67 -16.40 11.91
N GLY A 72 -3.27 -15.68 12.88
CA GLY A 72 -3.63 -16.25 14.18
C GLY A 72 -4.76 -17.28 14.16
N ILE A 73 -5.52 -17.41 13.06
CA ILE A 73 -6.56 -18.43 12.88
C ILE A 73 -6.00 -19.68 12.19
N ILE A 74 -5.10 -19.50 11.23
CA ILE A 74 -4.63 -20.56 10.32
C ILE A 74 -3.33 -21.23 10.82
N LEU A 75 -2.45 -20.47 11.47
CA LEU A 75 -1.16 -20.93 11.98
C LEU A 75 -1.25 -21.32 13.46
#